data_AF-A0A6L4ALT3-F1
#
_entry.id   AF-A0A6L4ALT3-F1
#
_cell.length_a   1.000
_cell.length_b   1.000
_cell.length_c   1.000
_cell.angle_alpha   90.00
_cell.angle_beta   90.00
_cell.angle_gamma   90.00
#
_symmetry.space_group_name_H-M   'P 1'
#
loop_
_entity.id
_entity.type
_entity.pdbx_description
1 polymer ?
#
loop_
_entity_poly.entity_id
_entity_poly.type
_entity_poly.pdbx_seq_one_letter_code
_entity_poly.pdbx_strand_id
1 'polypeptide(L)'
;MIRKALVCGTAAAFLLCGLAFTSLAGDTGPETITMTATGSAKPKPATFPHKKHQETLKCGDCHHGMQDGKQVPYAEGMEIGKCESCHNPEKLAGKTKGALKLDTLKGAGHGNCLECHKDMVKKDPALKEKGLDKCTTCHAK
;
A
#
# COMPACT_ATOMS: atom_id res chain seq x y z
N MET A 1 -8.16 74.19 38.03
CA MET A 1 -7.79 74.66 36.66
C MET A 1 -7.91 73.49 35.71
N ILE A 2 -8.93 73.50 34.86
CA ILE A 2 -9.21 72.49 33.83
C ILE A 2 -8.29 72.74 32.64
N ARG A 3 -7.48 71.75 32.23
CA ARG A 3 -6.88 71.70 30.88
C ARG A 3 -6.68 70.26 30.38
N LYS A 4 -7.43 69.94 29.30
CA LYS A 4 -7.08 69.14 28.11
C LYS A 4 -6.80 67.65 28.33
N ALA A 5 -7.72 66.73 28.03
CA ALA A 5 -8.07 66.24 26.69
C ALA A 5 -6.85 65.77 25.86
N LEU A 6 -6.64 64.46 25.74
CA LEU A 6 -6.45 63.81 24.44
C LEU A 6 -6.58 62.27 24.55
N VAL A 7 -7.45 61.74 23.71
CA VAL A 7 -7.64 60.34 23.33
C VAL A 7 -6.49 59.91 22.39
N CYS A 8 -5.99 58.68 22.57
CA CYS A 8 -5.33 57.79 21.58
C CYS A 8 -4.65 56.69 22.40
N GLY A 9 -4.99 55.41 22.35
CA GLY A 9 -5.36 54.59 21.20
C GLY A 9 -4.30 53.48 21.13
N THR A 10 -4.68 52.24 21.42
CA THR A 10 -4.21 51.00 20.76
C THR A 10 -4.82 49.81 21.47
N ALA A 11 -5.78 49.17 20.80
CA ALA A 11 -6.25 47.84 21.09
C ALA A 11 -5.11 46.84 20.81
N ALA A 12 -4.63 46.15 21.85
CA ALA A 12 -3.82 44.95 21.68
C ALA A 12 -4.78 43.76 21.67
N ALA A 13 -5.30 43.46 20.48
CA ALA A 13 -6.04 42.23 20.22
C ALA A 13 -5.07 41.05 20.38
N PHE A 14 -5.24 40.28 21.46
CA PHE A 14 -4.64 38.96 21.62
C PHE A 14 -5.21 38.03 20.55
N LEU A 15 -4.53 37.99 19.40
CA LEU A 15 -4.73 37.00 18.34
C LEU A 15 -4.24 35.63 18.85
N LEU A 16 -5.18 34.89 19.43
CA LEU A 16 -5.11 33.45 19.62
C LEU A 16 -4.98 32.77 18.24
N CYS A 17 -3.76 32.66 17.72
CA CYS A 17 -3.43 31.67 16.72
C CYS A 17 -3.38 30.30 17.40
N GLY A 18 -4.57 29.74 17.65
CA GLY A 18 -4.72 28.30 17.87
C GLY A 18 -4.27 27.60 16.61
N LEU A 19 -3.03 27.09 16.63
CA LEU A 19 -2.49 26.18 15.64
C LEU A 19 -3.44 24.98 15.56
N ALA A 20 -4.31 24.99 14.55
CA ALA A 20 -5.01 23.80 14.12
C ALA A 20 -3.96 22.83 13.61
N PHE A 21 -3.52 21.91 14.47
CA PHE A 21 -2.85 20.69 14.05
C PHE A 21 -3.87 19.87 13.26
N THR A 22 -4.02 20.17 11.97
CA THR A 22 -4.67 19.24 11.05
C THR A 22 -3.70 18.08 10.91
N SER A 23 -4.04 16.96 11.56
CA SER A 23 -3.42 15.68 11.30
C SER A 23 -3.47 15.44 9.80
N LEU A 24 -2.32 15.56 9.14
CA LEU A 24 -2.12 15.01 7.81
C LEU A 24 -2.18 13.50 7.96
N ALA A 25 -3.40 12.96 7.98
CA ALA A 25 -3.61 11.54 7.77
C ALA A 25 -3.08 11.26 6.35
N GLY A 26 -1.91 10.62 6.27
CA GLY A 26 -1.33 10.23 4.99
C GLY A 26 -2.33 9.39 4.21
N ASP A 27 -2.39 9.59 2.89
CA ASP A 27 -3.22 8.79 2.00
C ASP A 27 -2.84 7.31 2.16
N THR A 28 -3.79 6.50 2.65
CA THR A 28 -3.61 5.06 2.87
C THR A 28 -3.99 4.25 1.64
N GLY A 29 -4.30 4.92 0.52
CA GLY A 29 -4.68 4.30 -0.74
C GLY A 29 -6.13 3.79 -0.74
N PRO A 30 -6.55 3.17 -1.86
CA PRO A 30 -7.91 2.66 -2.01
C PRO A 30 -8.21 1.48 -1.08
N GLU A 31 -9.47 1.34 -0.66
CA GLU A 31 -9.87 0.24 0.22
C GLU A 31 -9.79 -1.14 -0.45
N THR A 32 -10.04 -1.18 -1.76
CA THR A 32 -9.96 -2.38 -2.60
C THR A 32 -9.26 -2.05 -3.91
N ILE A 33 -8.41 -2.97 -4.36
CA ILE A 33 -7.61 -2.86 -5.58
C ILE A 33 -7.94 -4.03 -6.49
N THR A 34 -8.02 -3.77 -7.79
CA THR A 34 -8.07 -4.82 -8.81
C THR A 34 -6.70 -4.93 -9.45
N MET A 35 -6.05 -6.07 -9.28
CA MET A 35 -4.73 -6.35 -9.86
C MET A 35 -4.89 -7.03 -11.22
N THR A 36 -4.55 -6.29 -12.27
CA THR A 36 -4.57 -6.76 -13.66
C THR A 36 -3.17 -6.63 -14.25
N ALA A 37 -2.66 -7.72 -14.83
CA ALA A 37 -1.41 -7.66 -15.59
C ALA A 37 -1.67 -7.02 -16.95
N THR A 38 -0.79 -6.11 -17.36
CA THR A 38 -0.91 -5.44 -18.65
C THR A 38 -0.88 -6.46 -19.78
N GLY A 39 -1.81 -6.35 -20.73
CA GLY A 39 -1.89 -7.25 -21.89
C GLY A 39 -2.45 -8.66 -21.59
N SER A 40 -2.94 -8.93 -20.38
CA SER A 40 -3.45 -10.25 -20.00
C SER A 40 -4.92 -10.20 -19.56
N ALA A 41 -5.83 -10.68 -20.41
CA ALA A 41 -7.24 -10.87 -20.07
C ALA A 41 -7.51 -12.16 -19.27
N LYS A 42 -6.53 -13.08 -19.19
CA LYS A 42 -6.60 -14.34 -18.45
C LYS A 42 -5.28 -14.69 -17.77
N PRO A 43 -5.27 -15.11 -16.48
CA PRO A 43 -6.44 -15.30 -15.62
C PRO A 43 -7.15 -13.98 -15.30
N LYS A 44 -8.38 -14.07 -14.77
CA LYS A 44 -9.17 -12.91 -14.35
C LYS A 44 -8.35 -12.02 -13.40
N PRO A 45 -8.60 -10.71 -13.34
CA PRO A 45 -7.96 -9.85 -12.36
C PRO A 45 -8.13 -10.38 -10.93
N ALA A 46 -7.11 -10.20 -10.09
CA ALA A 46 -7.24 -10.52 -8.68
C ALA A 46 -7.86 -9.34 -7.92
N THR A 47 -8.86 -9.60 -7.09
CA THR A 47 -9.39 -8.60 -6.16
C THR A 47 -8.58 -8.63 -4.88
N PHE A 48 -8.11 -7.47 -4.45
CA PHE A 48 -7.29 -7.31 -3.26
C PHE A 48 -7.97 -6.31 -2.29
N PRO A 49 -8.54 -6.78 -1.17
CA PRO A 49 -9.09 -5.90 -0.15
C PRO A 49 -7.94 -5.28 0.66
N HIS A 50 -7.37 -4.21 0.13
CA HIS A 50 -6.18 -3.55 0.66
C HIS A 50 -6.36 -3.08 2.10
N LYS A 51 -7.49 -2.44 2.42
CA LYS A 51 -7.79 -1.97 3.78
C LYS A 51 -7.79 -3.10 4.82
N LYS A 52 -8.32 -4.27 4.47
CA LYS A 52 -8.31 -5.45 5.37
C LYS A 52 -6.89 -5.94 5.67
N HIS A 53 -5.96 -5.78 4.73
CA HIS A 53 -4.57 -6.13 4.97
C HIS A 53 -3.90 -5.08 5.87
N GLN A 54 -4.19 -3.79 5.67
CA GLN A 54 -3.65 -2.71 6.52
C GLN A 54 -4.10 -2.79 7.99
N GLU A 55 -5.23 -3.44 8.29
CA GLU A 55 -5.67 -3.68 9.67
C GLU A 55 -4.72 -4.60 10.46
N THR A 56 -3.90 -5.39 9.77
CA THR A 56 -3.04 -6.41 10.40
C THR A 56 -1.58 -6.37 9.94
N LEU A 57 -1.30 -5.76 8.79
CA LEU A 57 0.01 -5.70 8.14
C LEU A 57 0.49 -4.26 8.03
N LYS A 58 1.82 -4.11 8.03
CA LYS A 58 2.51 -2.85 7.80
C LYS A 58 2.75 -2.65 6.30
N CYS A 59 2.93 -1.41 5.87
CA CYS A 59 3.20 -1.06 4.46
C CYS A 59 4.36 -1.90 3.89
N GLY A 60 5.43 -2.05 4.68
CA GLY A 60 6.65 -2.79 4.30
C GLY A 60 6.52 -4.32 4.27
N ASP A 61 5.40 -4.89 4.71
CA ASP A 61 5.17 -6.34 4.58
C ASP A 61 4.93 -6.74 3.12
N CYS A 62 4.54 -5.77 2.28
CA CYS A 62 4.34 -5.96 0.84
C CYS A 62 5.15 -4.96 0.01
N HIS A 63 5.05 -3.67 0.32
CA HIS A 63 5.76 -2.64 -0.41
C HIS A 63 7.25 -2.76 -0.13
N HIS A 64 8.04 -2.73 -1.20
CA HIS A 64 9.48 -2.79 -1.13
C HIS A 64 10.04 -2.04 -2.33
N GLY A 65 11.27 -1.56 -2.19
CA GLY A 65 11.99 -0.97 -3.31
C GLY A 65 12.79 -2.03 -4.06
N MET A 66 13.42 -1.60 -5.15
CA MET A 66 14.41 -2.38 -5.85
C MET A 66 15.64 -1.53 -6.16
N GLN A 67 16.82 -2.05 -5.85
CA GLN A 67 18.10 -1.47 -6.24
C GLN A 67 18.94 -2.55 -6.92
N ASP A 68 19.41 -2.27 -8.14
CA ASP A 68 20.24 -3.20 -8.93
C ASP A 68 19.63 -4.60 -9.11
N GLY A 69 18.31 -4.66 -9.25
CA GLY A 69 17.57 -5.92 -9.40
C GLY A 69 17.47 -6.75 -8.12
N LYS A 70 17.80 -6.16 -6.97
CA LYS A 70 17.63 -6.75 -5.64
C LYS A 70 16.57 -5.98 -4.86
N GLN A 71 15.78 -6.71 -4.09
CA GLN A 71 14.79 -6.13 -3.19
C GLN A 71 15.49 -5.31 -2.10
N VAL A 72 14.98 -4.11 -1.82
CA VAL A 72 15.36 -3.29 -0.68
C VAL A 72 14.13 -3.01 0.20
N PRO A 73 14.28 -2.87 1.52
CA PRO A 73 13.15 -2.63 2.41
C PRO A 73 12.36 -1.36 2.05
N TYR A 74 11.08 -1.36 2.41
CA TYR A 74 10.28 -0.14 2.41
C TYR A 74 10.91 0.94 3.30
N ALA A 75 10.83 2.19 2.84
CA ALA A 75 11.17 3.37 3.60
C ALA A 75 9.94 4.29 3.66
N GLU A 76 9.74 4.96 4.79
CA GLU A 76 8.67 5.93 4.93
C GLU A 76 8.84 7.06 3.90
N GLY A 77 7.74 7.43 3.24
CA GLY A 77 7.76 8.39 2.12
C GLY A 77 8.23 7.82 0.77
N MET A 78 8.55 6.52 0.68
CA MET A 78 8.77 5.85 -0.62
C MET A 78 7.51 5.93 -1.47
N GLU A 79 7.67 6.32 -2.74
CA GLU A 79 6.58 6.32 -3.70
C GLU A 79 6.04 4.90 -3.90
N ILE A 80 4.74 4.73 -3.66
CA ILE A 80 4.06 3.46 -3.86
C ILE A 80 3.54 3.37 -5.30
N GLY A 81 4.26 2.60 -6.12
CA GLY A 81 3.91 2.33 -7.51
C GLY A 81 3.22 0.99 -7.73
N LYS A 82 2.81 0.74 -8.99
CA LYS A 82 2.34 -0.58 -9.43
C LYS A 82 3.48 -1.59 -9.40
N CYS A 83 3.23 -2.80 -8.91
CA CYS A 83 4.24 -3.87 -8.85
C CYS A 83 4.87 -4.15 -10.23
N GLU A 84 4.06 -4.06 -11.30
CA GLU A 84 4.48 -4.30 -12.69
C GLU A 84 5.50 -3.29 -13.22
N SER A 85 5.71 -2.14 -12.54
CA SER A 85 6.78 -1.20 -12.92
C SER A 85 8.18 -1.82 -12.81
N CYS A 86 8.35 -2.78 -11.89
CA CYS A 86 9.59 -3.53 -11.68
C CYS A 86 9.42 -5.04 -11.97
N HIS A 87 8.25 -5.62 -11.71
CA HIS A 87 7.96 -7.04 -11.96
C HIS A 87 7.57 -7.31 -13.41
N ASN A 88 8.54 -7.14 -14.31
CA ASN A 88 8.39 -7.30 -15.75
C ASN A 88 9.68 -7.87 -16.39
N PRO A 89 9.62 -8.32 -17.66
CA PRO A 89 10.78 -8.87 -18.37
C PRO A 89 11.93 -7.88 -18.56
N GLU A 90 11.64 -6.58 -18.69
CA GLU A 90 12.68 -5.57 -18.93
C GLU A 90 13.62 -5.38 -17.73
N LYS A 91 13.08 -5.53 -16.51
CA LYS A 91 13.83 -5.30 -15.27
C LYS A 91 14.32 -6.59 -14.60
N LEU A 92 13.54 -7.68 -14.70
CA LEU A 92 13.74 -8.88 -13.88
C LEU A 92 13.85 -10.19 -14.68
N ALA A 93 13.97 -10.14 -16.02
CA ALA A 93 14.15 -11.36 -16.82
C ALA A 93 15.29 -12.24 -16.29
N GLY A 94 15.01 -13.54 -16.20
CA GLY A 94 15.99 -14.56 -15.80
C GLY A 94 16.41 -14.52 -14.32
N LYS A 95 15.85 -13.64 -13.48
CA LYS A 95 16.18 -13.57 -12.05
C LYS A 95 15.64 -14.74 -11.24
N THR A 96 14.48 -15.28 -11.62
CA THR A 96 13.92 -16.52 -11.06
C THR A 96 13.30 -17.37 -12.16
N LYS A 97 12.99 -18.64 -11.86
CA LYS A 97 12.48 -19.62 -12.82
C LYS A 97 11.15 -20.21 -12.35
N GLY A 98 10.42 -20.84 -13.27
CA GLY A 98 9.18 -21.56 -12.98
C GLY A 98 7.97 -20.64 -12.79
N ALA A 99 6.98 -21.12 -12.02
CA ALA A 99 5.70 -20.44 -11.85
C ALA A 99 5.78 -19.13 -11.04
N LEU A 100 6.86 -18.94 -10.27
CA LEU A 100 7.14 -17.76 -9.45
C LEU A 100 8.24 -16.88 -10.08
N LYS A 101 8.29 -16.85 -11.41
CA LYS A 101 9.19 -15.95 -12.14
C LYS A 101 8.84 -14.48 -11.85
N LEU A 102 9.80 -13.73 -11.31
CA LEU A 102 9.58 -12.37 -10.80
C LEU A 102 9.46 -11.33 -11.91
N ASP A 103 9.77 -11.72 -13.15
CA ASP A 103 9.58 -10.93 -14.37
C ASP A 103 8.11 -10.87 -14.84
N THR A 104 7.17 -11.28 -13.99
CA THR A 104 5.74 -11.18 -14.25
C THR A 104 4.98 -10.78 -12.99
N LEU A 105 3.90 -10.02 -13.18
CA LEU A 105 2.97 -9.71 -12.08
C LEU A 105 2.38 -10.97 -11.44
N LYS A 106 2.13 -12.03 -12.24
CA LYS A 106 1.66 -13.32 -11.74
C LYS A 106 2.66 -13.94 -10.76
N GLY A 107 3.94 -13.99 -11.12
CA GLY A 107 4.96 -14.58 -10.26
C GLY A 107 5.17 -13.77 -8.99
N ALA A 108 5.18 -12.44 -9.08
CA ALA A 108 5.24 -11.55 -7.93
C ALA A 108 4.03 -11.73 -7.00
N GLY A 109 2.82 -11.71 -7.55
CA GLY A 109 1.58 -11.87 -6.78
C GLY A 109 1.44 -13.25 -6.15
N HIS A 110 1.78 -14.33 -6.86
CA HIS A 110 1.74 -15.66 -6.25
C HIS A 110 2.88 -15.88 -5.24
N GLY A 111 4.06 -15.32 -5.50
CA GLY A 111 5.20 -15.44 -4.58
C GLY A 111 4.99 -14.67 -3.28
N ASN A 112 4.29 -13.53 -3.33
CA ASN A 112 4.02 -12.72 -2.15
C ASN A 112 2.68 -13.07 -1.48
N CYS A 113 1.58 -13.05 -2.25
CA CYS A 113 0.23 -13.18 -1.70
C CYS A 113 -0.14 -14.64 -1.44
N LEU A 114 0.01 -15.51 -2.45
CA LEU A 114 -0.42 -16.91 -2.34
C LEU A 114 0.44 -17.70 -1.36
N GLU A 115 1.75 -17.50 -1.33
CA GLU A 115 2.62 -18.19 -0.35
C GLU A 115 2.32 -17.72 1.08
N CYS A 116 2.12 -16.41 1.31
CA CYS A 116 1.67 -15.92 2.63
C CYS A 116 0.33 -16.57 3.04
N HIS A 117 -0.66 -16.61 2.15
CA HIS A 117 -1.94 -17.25 2.43
C HIS A 117 -1.79 -18.75 2.72
N LYS A 118 -0.94 -19.46 1.98
CA LYS A 118 -0.63 -20.88 2.24
C LYS A 118 -0.01 -21.08 3.63
N ASP A 119 0.80 -20.14 4.09
CA ASP A 119 1.36 -20.21 5.44
C ASP A 119 0.32 -19.85 6.51
N MET A 120 -0.57 -18.91 6.24
CA MET A 120 -1.65 -18.55 7.15
C MET A 120 -2.66 -19.68 7.34
N VAL A 121 -3.04 -20.40 6.27
CA VAL A 121 -3.96 -21.54 6.40
C VAL A 121 -3.35 -22.75 7.12
N LYS A 122 -2.02 -22.84 7.22
CA LYS A 122 -1.35 -23.84 8.07
C LYS A 122 -1.44 -23.47 9.55
N LYS A 123 -1.49 -22.17 9.86
CA LYS A 123 -1.53 -21.63 11.23
C LYS A 123 -2.97 -21.54 11.76
N ASP A 124 -3.93 -21.33 10.88
CA ASP A 124 -5.34 -21.20 11.23
C ASP A 124 -6.24 -22.04 10.28
N PRO A 125 -6.79 -23.17 10.77
CA PRO A 125 -7.72 -24.01 10.01
C PRO A 125 -8.98 -23.27 9.53
N ALA A 126 -9.45 -22.24 10.24
CA ALA A 126 -10.62 -21.47 9.82
C ALA A 126 -10.35 -20.69 8.52
N LEU A 127 -9.10 -20.26 8.29
CA LEU A 127 -8.69 -19.66 7.01
C LEU A 127 -8.66 -20.70 5.89
N LYS A 128 -8.32 -21.95 6.22
CA LYS A 128 -8.33 -23.06 5.27
C LYS A 128 -9.75 -23.39 4.81
N GLU A 129 -10.70 -23.45 5.75
CA GLU A 129 -12.12 -23.69 5.47
C GLU A 129 -12.72 -22.58 4.59
N LYS A 130 -12.31 -21.32 4.82
CA LYS A 130 -12.67 -20.18 3.97
C LYS A 130 -11.99 -20.19 2.60
N GLY A 131 -11.10 -21.15 2.33
CA GLY A 131 -10.41 -21.30 1.05
C GLY A 131 -9.45 -20.15 0.75
N LEU A 132 -8.81 -19.55 1.76
CA LEU A 132 -7.94 -18.38 1.58
C LEU A 132 -6.80 -18.63 0.56
N ASP A 133 -6.35 -19.88 0.43
CA ASP A 133 -5.30 -20.32 -0.49
C ASP A 133 -5.82 -20.83 -1.85
N LYS A 134 -7.10 -20.62 -2.16
CA LYS A 134 -7.73 -21.06 -3.42
C LYS A 134 -7.70 -19.96 -4.48
N CYS A 135 -7.51 -20.37 -5.73
CA CYS A 135 -7.46 -19.45 -6.88
C CYS A 135 -8.70 -18.55 -6.96
N THR A 136 -9.90 -19.10 -6.70
CA THR A 136 -11.18 -18.40 -6.80
C THR A 136 -11.40 -17.33 -5.74
N THR A 137 -10.63 -17.37 -4.65
CA THR A 137 -10.72 -16.38 -3.57
C THR A 137 -10.11 -15.06 -4.01
N CYS A 138 -9.03 -15.10 -4.79
CA CYS A 138 -8.42 -13.91 -5.37
C CYS A 138 -8.98 -13.60 -6.76
N HIS A 139 -9.15 -14.62 -7.60
CA HIS A 139 -9.65 -14.51 -8.96
C HIS A 139 -11.12 -14.91 -9.00
N ALA A 140 -12.00 -13.95 -8.72
CA ALA A 140 -13.45 -14.17 -8.72
C ALA A 140 -13.92 -14.86 -10.02
N LYS A 141 -14.91 -15.75 -9.87
CA LYS A 141 -15.40 -16.61 -10.95
C LYS A 141 -16.05 -15.88 -12.11
#